data_AF-A0A1V3L6E1-F1
#
_entry.id   AF-A0A1V3L6E1-F1
#
_cell.length_a   1.000
_cell.length_b   1.000
_cell.length_c   1.000
_cell.angle_alpha   90.00
_cell.angle_beta   90.00
_cell.angle_gamma   90.00
#
_symmetry.space_group_name_H-M   'P 1'
#
loop_
_entity.id
_entity.type
_entity.pdbx_description
1 polymer ?
#
loop_
_entity_poly.entity_id
_entity_poly.type
_entity_poly.pdbx_seq_one_letter_code
_entity_poly.pdbx_strand_id
1 'polypeptide(L)' 'METNLKCPKCKGELIDRYDSSIWCKVKKTDLDRFECIGHLIKPMPYPFISQYAMRNRTSSCGYFGLETLGVEYQE' A
#
# COMPACT_ATOMS: atom_id res chain seq x y z
N MET A 1 8.39 9.91 9.63
CA MET A 1 7.49 9.06 10.42
C MET A 1 7.21 7.82 9.61
N GLU A 2 7.80 6.68 9.96
CA GLU A 2 7.33 5.37 9.45
C GLU A 2 6.05 5.03 10.20
N THR A 3 4.93 5.59 9.75
CA THR A 3 3.63 5.10 10.18
C THR A 3 3.49 3.69 9.60
N ASN A 4 3.46 2.69 10.48
CA ASN A 4 3.17 1.28 10.16
C ASN A 4 1.73 1.11 9.66
N LEU A 5 1.38 1.80 8.57
CA LEU A 5 0.04 1.80 8.01
C LEU A 5 -0.24 0.43 7.40
N LYS A 6 -1.39 -0.13 7.75
CA LYS A 6 -1.88 -1.40 7.23
C LYS A 6 -3.22 -1.17 6.55
N CYS A 7 -3.53 -1.99 5.56
CA CYS A 7 -4.80 -1.91 4.87
C CYS A 7 -5.95 -2.03 5.90
N PRO A 8 -6.92 -1.10 5.93
CA PRO A 8 -7.96 -1.11 6.95
C PRO A 8 -8.87 -2.34 6.83
N LYS A 9 -9.01 -2.86 5.60
CA LYS A 9 -9.86 -4.02 5.25
C LYS A 9 -9.18 -5.36 5.57
N CYS A 10 -8.02 -5.64 4.97
CA CYS A 10 -7.37 -6.94 5.10
C CYS A 10 -6.22 -6.97 6.11
N LYS A 11 -5.78 -5.83 6.65
CA LYS A 11 -4.57 -5.68 7.49
C LYS A 11 -3.25 -6.01 6.78
N GLY A 12 -3.28 -6.15 5.45
CA GLY A 12 -2.11 -6.35 4.60
C GLY A 12 -1.24 -5.08 4.49
N GLU A 13 -0.12 -5.22 3.78
CA GLU A 13 0.80 -4.13 3.52
C GLU A 13 0.19 -3.08 2.58
N LEU A 14 0.61 -1.83 2.79
CA LEU A 14 0.31 -0.70 1.91
C LEU A 14 1.61 -0.21 1.27
N ILE A 15 1.53 0.19 0.01
CA ILE A 15 2.57 0.96 -0.67
C ILE A 15 2.14 2.42 -0.68
N ASP A 16 3.02 3.30 -0.20
CA ASP A 16 2.87 4.74 -0.39
C ASP A 16 3.29 5.11 -1.82
N ARG A 17 2.37 5.64 -2.62
CA ARG A 17 2.65 6.06 -4.00
C ARG A 17 3.08 7.53 -4.10
N TYR A 18 3.00 8.27 -3.00
CA TYR A 18 3.52 9.63 -2.94
C TYR A 18 5.05 9.60 -2.82
N ASP A 19 5.71 10.38 -3.69
CA ASP A 19 7.12 10.72 -3.57
C ASP A 19 7.25 12.24 -3.56
N SER A 20 8.26 12.74 -2.85
CA SER A 20 8.61 14.16 -2.77
C SER A 20 9.15 14.74 -4.09
N SER A 21 9.40 13.89 -5.09
CA SER A 21 9.78 14.32 -6.44
C SER A 21 8.70 15.18 -7.09
N ILE A 22 9.14 16.25 -7.76
CA ILE A 22 8.26 17.14 -8.54
C ILE A 22 7.53 16.43 -9.68
N TRP A 23 8.03 15.25 -10.09
CA TRP A 23 7.44 14.42 -11.14
C TRP A 23 6.39 13.44 -10.61
N CYS A 24 6.20 13.35 -9.29
CA CYS A 24 5.20 12.47 -8.72
C CYS A 24 3.79 13.01 -9.04
N LYS A 25 2.97 12.15 -9.65
CA LYS A 25 1.58 12.49 -9.99
C LYS A 25 0.64 12.41 -8.78
N VAL A 26 1.01 11.62 -7.78
CA VAL A 26 0.26 11.44 -6.54
C VAL A 26 0.68 12.54 -5.58
N LYS A 27 -0.27 13.27 -5.02
CA LYS A 27 -0.05 14.33 -4.02
C LYS A 27 -0.12 13.75 -2.61
N LYS A 28 0.44 14.48 -1.64
CA LYS A 28 0.40 14.10 -0.22
C LYS A 28 -1.02 13.83 0.30
N THR A 29 -1.98 14.61 -0.21
CA THR A 29 -3.39 14.66 0.20
C THR A 29 -4.30 13.76 -0.65
N ASP A 30 -3.76 13.05 -1.65
CA ASP A 30 -4.62 12.29 -2.55
C ASP A 30 -5.29 11.12 -1.83
N LEU A 31 -6.59 10.97 -2.08
CA LEU A 31 -7.44 9.93 -1.47
C LEU A 31 -7.07 8.51 -1.92
N ASP A 32 -6.23 8.38 -2.93
CA ASP A 32 -5.73 7.11 -3.45
C ASP A 32 -4.21 6.95 -3.22
N ARG A 33 -3.59 7.76 -2.36
CA ARG A 33 -2.13 7.74 -2.13
C ARG A 33 -1.59 6.35 -1.78
N PHE A 34 -2.28 5.59 -0.93
CA PHE A 34 -1.81 4.30 -0.45
C PHE A 34 -2.50 3.15 -1.19
N GLU A 35 -1.72 2.24 -1.75
CA GLU A 35 -2.21 1.04 -2.44
C GLU A 35 -2.09 -0.19 -1.56
N CYS A 36 -3.18 -0.95 -1.39
CA CYS A 36 -3.10 -2.26 -0.77
C CYS A 36 -2.52 -3.29 -1.75
N ILE A 37 -1.44 -3.95 -1.35
CA ILE A 37 -0.82 -5.01 -2.15
C ILE A 37 -1.23 -6.42 -1.70
N GLY A 38 -2.12 -6.53 -0.72
CA GLY A 38 -2.56 -7.81 -0.17
C GLY A 38 -1.50 -8.50 0.69
N HIS A 39 -1.81 -9.73 1.11
CA HIS A 39 -0.93 -10.57 1.92
C HIS A 39 -0.05 -11.45 1.05
N LEU A 40 1.22 -11.61 1.44
CA LEU A 40 2.10 -12.58 0.81
C LEU A 40 1.60 -14.00 1.09
N ILE A 41 1.32 -14.74 0.03
CA ILE A 41 0.91 -16.15 0.07
C ILE A 41 2.15 -16.99 0.32
N LYS A 42 2.12 -17.81 1.38
CA LYS A 42 3.22 -18.73 1.75
C LYS A 42 2.71 -20.19 1.73
N PRO A 43 3.52 -21.14 1.24
CA PRO A 43 4.81 -20.95 0.59
C PRO A 43 4.69 -20.24 -0.77
N MET A 44 5.74 -19.56 -1.22
CA MET A 44 5.72 -18.90 -2.53
C MET A 44 5.74 -19.95 -3.65
N PRO A 45 4.87 -19.83 -4.68
CA PRO A 45 4.78 -20.81 -5.75
C PRO A 45 6.01 -20.77 -6.68
N TYR A 46 6.57 -21.94 -7.00
CA TYR A 46 7.60 -22.09 -8.03
C TYR A 46 7.00 -21.85 -9.43
N PRO A 47 7.71 -21.22 -10.38
CA PRO A 47 9.09 -20.70 -10.32
C PRO A 47 9.19 -19.27 -9.76
N PHE A 48 8.08 -18.69 -9.33
CA PHE A 48 8.00 -17.28 -8.95
C PHE A 48 8.30 -17.11 -7.46
N ILE A 49 9.58 -17.20 -7.10
CA ILE A 49 10.02 -17.13 -5.68
C ILE A 49 10.24 -15.71 -5.14
N SER A 50 9.76 -14.67 -5.84
CA SER A 50 9.92 -13.28 -5.39
C SER A 50 8.72 -12.81 -4.56
N GLN A 51 8.98 -12.27 -3.37
CA GLN A 51 7.96 -11.67 -2.50
C GLN A 51 7.32 -10.38 -3.08
N TYR A 52 7.96 -9.81 -4.10
CA TYR A 52 7.49 -8.62 -4.81
C TYR A 52 6.60 -8.95 -6.00
N ALA A 53 6.51 -10.22 -6.40
CA ALA A 53 5.60 -10.62 -7.47
C ALA A 53 4.15 -10.50 -6.96
N MET A 54 3.35 -9.62 -7.57
CA MET A 54 1.92 -9.43 -7.22
C MET A 54 1.12 -10.72 -7.27
N ARG A 55 1.47 -11.65 -8.17
CA ARG A 55 0.86 -12.99 -8.27
C ARG A 55 1.11 -13.90 -7.06
N ASN A 56 2.04 -13.56 -6.19
CA ASN A 56 2.26 -14.23 -4.91
C ASN A 56 1.53 -13.55 -3.75
N ARG A 57 0.63 -12.60 -4.06
CA ARG A 57 -0.13 -11.86 -3.05
C ARG A 57 -1.63 -12.05 -3.28
N THR A 58 -2.40 -11.94 -2.20
CA THR A 58 -3.86 -11.87 -2.32
C THR A 58 -4.28 -10.62 -3.09
N SER A 59 -5.50 -10.61 -3.62
CA SER A 59 -6.04 -9.45 -4.33
C SER A 59 -5.96 -8.16 -3.51
N SER A 60 -5.68 -7.05 -4.20
CA SER A 60 -5.72 -5.70 -3.62
C SER A 60 -7.10 -5.38 -3.07
N CYS A 61 -7.13 -4.66 -1.95
CA CYS A 61 -8.36 -4.08 -1.39
C CYS A 61 -8.69 -2.70 -1.97
N GLY A 62 -7.89 -2.21 -2.93
CA GLY A 62 -7.98 -0.89 -3.53
C GLY A 62 -6.99 0.11 -2.95
N TYR A 63 -7.32 1.38 -3.16
CA TYR A 63 -6.53 2.53 -2.73
C TYR A 63 -7.16 3.24 -1.53
N PHE A 64 -6.33 3.93 -0.75
CA PHE A 64 -6.71 4.57 0.49
C PHE A 64 -5.98 5.91 0.66
N GLY A 65 -6.68 6.88 1.27
CA GLY A 65 -6.11 8.14 1.71
C GLY A 65 -5.74 8.10 3.19
N LEU A 66 -5.05 9.14 3.67
CA LEU A 66 -4.68 9.26 5.09
C LEU A 66 -5.89 9.22 6.02
N GLU A 67 -6.98 9.89 5.64
CA GLU A 67 -8.23 9.92 6.41
C GLU A 67 -8.80 8.51 6.61
N THR A 68 -8.79 7.68 5.56
CA THR A 68 -9.27 6.29 5.64
C THR A 68 -8.38 5.41 6.51
N LEU A 69 -7.13 5.82 6.72
CA LEU A 69 -6.17 5.16 7.58
C LEU A 69 -6.18 5.71 9.02
N GLY A 70 -7.09 6.64 9.33
CA GLY A 70 -7.19 7.27 10.64
C GLY A 70 -6.03 8.20 10.98
N VAL A 71 -5.33 8.71 9.96
CA VAL A 71 -4.26 9.69 10.14
C VAL A 71 -4.87 11.08 10.00
N GLU A 72 -4.89 11.83 11.10
CA GLU A 72 -5.25 13.24 11.08
C GLU A 72 -4.09 14.05 10.47
N TYR A 73 -4.42 14.93 9.52
CA TYR A 73 -3.46 15.87 8.95
C TYR A 73 -3.05 16.87 10.05
N GLN A 74 -1.76 16.89 10.40
CA GLN A 74 -1.18 18.05 11.09
C GLN A 74 -0.65 18.99 10.01
N GLU A 75 -1.31 20.14 9.86
CA GLU A 75 -0.84 21.26 9.02
C GLU A 75 0.49 21.84 9.54
#